data_AF-A0A179G9Z8-F1
#
_entry.id   AF-A0A179G9Z8-F1
#
_cell.length_a   1.000
_cell.length_b   1.000
_cell.length_c   1.000
_cell.angle_alpha   90.00
_cell.angle_beta   90.00
_cell.angle_gamma   90.00
#
_symmetry.space_group_name_H-M   'P 1'
#
loop_
_entity.id
_entity.type
_entity.pdbx_description
1 polymer ?
#
loop_
_entity_poly.entity_id
_entity_poly.type
_entity_poly.pdbx_seq_one_letter_code
_entity_poly.pdbx_strand_id
1 'polypeptide(L)'
;MAFKTAAAMLLDQIATVLDWDGKLELPGAEVRVNCEGRCTLEWSTRQDDSCPSHTMYWDDTNPGYIRVTSIQHNKIIAPRTPGPRRLCFRVPTYTDGGMRRALNRAMKNLGMSKKLRDEAGIRLVEKTENTPEHAVWVLTRIPVYDEED
;
A
#
# COMPACT_ATOMS: atom_id res chain seq x y z
N MET A 1 -12.53 -2.54 -23.05
CA MET A 1 -11.53 -3.59 -22.73
C MET A 1 -10.32 -3.05 -21.99
N ALA A 2 -9.82 -1.84 -22.29
CA ALA A 2 -8.63 -1.24 -21.64
C ALA A 2 -8.66 -1.14 -20.09
N PHE A 3 -9.83 -0.85 -19.49
CA PHE A 3 -9.97 -0.68 -18.03
C PHE A 3 -9.66 -1.94 -17.21
N LYS A 4 -10.06 -3.12 -17.69
CA LYS A 4 -9.76 -4.39 -16.98
C LYS A 4 -8.27 -4.72 -17.04
N THR A 5 -7.59 -4.30 -18.10
CA THR A 5 -6.17 -4.52 -18.31
C THR A 5 -5.33 -3.65 -17.37
N ALA A 6 -5.66 -2.36 -17.24
CA ALA A 6 -4.92 -1.44 -16.37
C ALA A 6 -5.00 -1.84 -14.88
N ALA A 7 -6.20 -2.21 -14.40
CA ALA A 7 -6.37 -2.66 -13.02
C ALA A 7 -5.65 -3.99 -12.73
N ALA A 8 -5.62 -4.92 -13.69
CA ALA A 8 -4.86 -6.17 -13.55
C ALA A 8 -3.35 -5.91 -13.49
N MET A 9 -2.83 -5.07 -14.39
CA MET A 9 -1.41 -4.67 -14.40
C MET A 9 -0.99 -3.96 -13.11
N LEU A 10 -1.88 -3.15 -12.53
CA LEU A 10 -1.63 -2.53 -11.22
C LEU A 10 -1.48 -3.58 -10.13
N LEU A 11 -2.39 -4.57 -10.07
CA LEU A 11 -2.33 -5.62 -9.05
C LEU A 11 -1.09 -6.49 -9.20
N ASP A 12 -0.67 -6.81 -10.43
CA ASP A 12 0.58 -7.52 -10.71
C ASP A 12 1.78 -6.69 -10.24
N GLN A 13 1.80 -5.39 -10.52
CA GLN A 13 2.86 -4.50 -10.05
C GLN A 13 2.92 -4.43 -8.51
N ILE A 14 1.77 -4.33 -7.85
CA ILE A 14 1.70 -4.36 -6.38
C ILE A 14 2.21 -5.71 -5.87
N ALA A 15 1.81 -6.83 -6.47
CA ALA A 15 2.28 -8.16 -6.07
C ALA A 15 3.81 -8.27 -6.17
N THR A 16 4.41 -7.81 -7.28
CA THR A 16 5.86 -7.78 -7.45
C THR A 16 6.56 -6.93 -6.40
N VAL A 17 6.05 -5.72 -6.11
CA VAL A 17 6.62 -4.84 -5.08
C VAL A 17 6.49 -5.44 -3.68
N LEU A 18 5.40 -6.15 -3.41
CA LEU A 18 5.16 -6.84 -2.15
C LEU A 18 5.92 -8.17 -2.04
N ASP A 19 6.63 -8.60 -3.08
CA ASP A 19 7.31 -9.90 -3.16
C ASP A 19 6.30 -11.04 -2.87
N TRP A 20 5.13 -10.95 -3.50
CA TRP A 20 4.00 -11.83 -3.25
C TRP A 20 3.89 -12.90 -4.34
N ASP A 21 4.26 -14.13 -4.01
CA ASP A 21 4.28 -15.29 -4.94
C ASP A 21 2.88 -15.87 -5.27
N GLY A 22 1.80 -15.28 -4.76
CA GLY A 22 0.43 -15.80 -4.89
C GLY A 22 -0.51 -14.88 -5.67
N LYS A 23 -1.78 -15.29 -5.78
CA LYS A 23 -2.84 -14.38 -6.23
C LYS A 23 -3.07 -13.32 -5.15
N LEU A 24 -2.68 -12.09 -5.42
CA LEU A 24 -2.94 -10.98 -4.51
C LEU A 24 -4.44 -10.64 -4.55
N GLU A 25 -5.14 -10.87 -3.45
CA GLU A 25 -6.55 -10.49 -3.29
C GLU A 25 -6.66 -9.34 -2.29
N LEU A 26 -7.19 -8.22 -2.76
CA LEU A 26 -7.44 -7.03 -1.95
C LEU A 26 -8.96 -6.84 -1.83
N PRO A 27 -9.64 -7.59 -0.96
CA PRO A 27 -11.10 -7.56 -0.87
C PRO A 27 -11.57 -6.17 -0.46
N GLY A 28 -12.52 -5.62 -1.21
CA GLY A 28 -13.05 -4.28 -0.99
C GLY A 28 -12.10 -3.14 -1.37
N ALA A 29 -11.03 -3.42 -2.13
CA ALA A 29 -10.21 -2.36 -2.71
C ALA A 29 -10.98 -1.60 -3.80
N GLU A 30 -10.86 -0.29 -3.79
CA GLU A 30 -11.36 0.59 -4.85
C GLU A 30 -10.23 0.93 -5.79
N VAL A 31 -10.36 0.57 -7.07
CA VAL A 31 -9.42 0.94 -8.13
C VAL A 31 -10.06 1.99 -9.03
N ARG A 32 -9.36 3.09 -9.24
CA ARG A 32 -9.77 4.15 -10.18
C ARG A 32 -8.73 4.25 -11.28
N VAL A 33 -9.19 4.32 -12.53
CA VAL A 33 -8.33 4.42 -13.71
C VAL A 33 -8.67 5.73 -14.43
N ASN A 34 -7.66 6.55 -14.71
CA ASN A 34 -7.86 7.80 -15.44
C ASN A 34 -7.88 7.55 -16.97
N CYS A 35 -8.11 8.61 -17.75
CA CYS A 35 -8.17 8.54 -19.22
C CYS A 35 -6.84 8.11 -19.88
N GLU A 36 -5.73 8.21 -19.16
CA GLU A 36 -4.38 7.83 -19.60
C GLU A 36 -4.02 6.39 -19.20
N GLY A 37 -4.98 5.64 -18.63
CA GLY A 37 -4.76 4.28 -18.16
C GLY A 37 -3.97 4.18 -16.85
N ARG A 38 -3.71 5.30 -16.18
CA ARG A 38 -3.03 5.35 -14.89
C ARG A 38 -3.99 5.06 -13.76
N CYS A 39 -3.49 4.44 -12.69
CA CYS A 39 -4.34 3.90 -11.65
C CYS A 39 -4.07 4.49 -10.28
N THR A 40 -5.14 4.64 -9.50
CA THR A 40 -5.05 4.74 -8.04
C THR A 40 -5.80 3.56 -7.42
N LEU A 41 -5.28 3.06 -6.31
CA LEU A 41 -5.91 2.02 -5.51
C LEU A 41 -6.01 2.49 -4.06
N GLU A 42 -7.20 2.40 -3.49
CA GLU A 42 -7.45 2.57 -2.07
C GLU A 42 -7.90 1.22 -1.50
N TRP A 43 -7.26 0.78 -0.43
CA TRP A 43 -7.64 -0.46 0.24
C TRP A 43 -7.64 -0.30 1.75
N SER A 44 -8.78 -0.55 2.37
CA SER A 44 -8.95 -0.51 3.82
C SER A 44 -9.15 -1.91 4.39
N THR A 45 -8.31 -2.25 5.35
CA THR A 45 -8.44 -3.46 6.16
C THR A 45 -9.30 -3.19 7.38
N ARG A 46 -10.10 -4.19 7.77
CA ARG A 46 -10.86 -4.13 9.02
C ARG A 46 -9.90 -4.29 10.20
N GLN A 47 -10.26 -3.66 11.31
CA GLN A 47 -9.60 -3.95 12.59
C GLN A 47 -9.96 -5.37 13.04
N ASP A 48 -8.98 -6.08 13.60
CA ASP A 48 -9.19 -7.34 14.30
C ASP A 48 -8.52 -7.34 15.68
N ASP A 49 -8.53 -8.49 16.36
CA ASP A 49 -7.93 -8.65 17.68
C ASP A 49 -6.41 -8.45 17.67
N SER A 50 -5.75 -8.66 16.54
CA SER A 50 -4.30 -8.59 16.38
C SER A 50 -3.81 -7.23 15.86
N CYS A 51 -4.61 -6.51 15.07
CA CYS A 51 -4.17 -5.33 14.32
C CYS A 51 -5.24 -4.21 14.29
N PRO A 52 -4.82 -2.92 14.31
CA PRO A 52 -5.71 -1.80 13.99
C PRO A 52 -6.20 -1.90 12.54
N SER A 53 -7.27 -1.18 12.20
CA SER A 53 -7.61 -0.95 10.79
C SER A 53 -6.51 -0.14 10.11
N HIS A 54 -6.29 -0.43 8.83
CA HIS A 54 -5.26 0.22 8.03
C HIS A 54 -5.82 0.58 6.66
N THR A 55 -5.46 1.76 6.16
CA THR A 55 -5.73 2.16 4.78
C THR A 55 -4.43 2.28 4.01
N MET A 56 -4.34 1.56 2.89
CA MET A 56 -3.30 1.71 1.88
C MET A 56 -3.85 2.54 0.73
N TYR A 57 -3.10 3.56 0.33
CA TYR A 57 -3.30 4.24 -0.94
C TYR A 57 -2.09 4.00 -1.83
N TRP A 58 -2.36 3.61 -3.06
CA TRP A 58 -1.38 3.44 -4.12
C TRP A 58 -1.72 4.41 -5.24
N ASP A 59 -0.82 5.33 -5.53
CA ASP A 59 -1.00 6.34 -6.57
C ASP A 59 0.07 6.15 -7.63
N ASP A 60 -0.35 5.64 -8.78
CA ASP A 60 0.45 5.46 -9.98
C ASP A 60 0.02 6.42 -11.11
N THR A 61 -0.50 7.60 -10.75
CA THR A 61 -0.86 8.63 -11.74
C THR A 61 0.36 9.34 -12.32
N ASN A 62 1.48 9.38 -11.60
CA ASN A 62 2.70 10.03 -12.06
C ASN A 62 3.59 9.08 -12.88
N PRO A 63 4.05 9.48 -14.08
CA PRO A 63 4.91 8.62 -14.91
C PRO A 63 6.31 8.40 -14.32
N GLY A 64 6.82 9.29 -13.47
CA GLY A 64 8.16 9.23 -12.91
C GLY A 64 8.24 8.49 -11.57
N TYR A 65 7.14 8.39 -10.83
CA TYR A 65 7.14 7.73 -9.53
C TYR A 65 5.76 7.19 -9.14
N ILE A 66 5.77 6.26 -8.20
CA ILE A 66 4.58 5.74 -7.53
C ILE A 66 4.62 6.25 -6.09
N ARG A 67 3.49 6.77 -5.60
CA ARG A 67 3.34 7.14 -4.21
C ARG A 67 2.52 6.08 -3.49
N VAL A 68 3.11 5.47 -2.46
CA VAL A 68 2.43 4.51 -1.60
C VAL A 68 2.24 5.14 -0.23
N THR A 69 1.01 5.37 0.17
CA THR A 69 0.65 5.94 1.45
C THR A 69 0.01 4.88 2.33
N SER A 70 0.44 4.83 3.58
CA SER A 70 -0.01 3.88 4.58
C SER A 70 -0.52 4.65 5.79
N ILE A 71 -1.80 4.48 6.09
CA ILE A 71 -2.46 5.09 7.25
C ILE A 71 -2.85 3.98 8.23
N GLN A 72 -2.30 4.01 9.43
CA GLN A 72 -2.66 3.12 10.51
C GLN A 72 -3.57 3.86 11.48
N HIS A 73 -4.80 3.38 11.62
CA HIS A 73 -5.79 4.02 12.49
C HIS A 73 -5.64 3.55 13.94
N ASN A 74 -6.24 4.29 14.87
CA ASN A 74 -6.25 3.90 16.27
C ASN A 74 -7.18 2.71 16.50
N LYS A 75 -6.75 1.78 17.36
CA LYS A 75 -7.57 0.60 17.68
C LYS A 75 -8.73 1.00 18.59
N ILE A 76 -9.94 0.64 18.20
CA ILE A 76 -11.15 0.83 19.01
C ILE A 76 -11.46 -0.49 19.72
N ILE A 77 -11.29 -0.54 21.04
CA ILE A 77 -11.62 -1.74 21.82
C ILE A 77 -13.04 -1.59 22.38
N ALA A 78 -13.93 -2.47 21.92
CA ALA A 78 -15.29 -2.55 22.46
C ALA A 78 -15.25 -3.08 23.91
N PRO A 79 -16.07 -2.54 24.81
CA PRO A 79 -16.14 -3.05 26.18
C PRO A 79 -16.63 -4.51 26.20
N ARG A 80 -15.99 -5.33 27.04
CA ARG A 80 -16.28 -6.78 27.17
C ARG A 80 -17.63 -7.10 27.81
N THR A 81 -18.30 -6.12 28.41
CA THR A 81 -19.53 -6.30 29.18
C THR A 81 -20.70 -5.57 28.51
N PRO A 82 -21.82 -6.24 28.17
CA PRO A 82 -23.00 -5.56 27.67
C PRO A 82 -23.64 -4.75 28.79
N GLY A 83 -23.65 -3.42 28.66
CA GLY A 83 -24.27 -2.50 29.62
C GLY A 83 -24.74 -1.19 28.97
N PRO A 84 -25.69 -0.47 29.58
CA PRO A 84 -26.40 0.66 28.97
C PRO A 84 -25.55 1.91 28.72
N ARG A 85 -24.30 1.94 29.22
CA ARG A 85 -23.33 3.01 28.97
C ARG A 85 -22.03 2.40 28.44
N ARG A 86 -21.84 2.44 27.13
CA ARG A 86 -20.66 1.90 26.45
C ARG A 86 -19.52 2.91 26.52
N LEU A 87 -18.47 2.56 27.27
CA LEU A 87 -17.19 3.27 27.23
C LEU A 87 -16.28 2.55 26.23
N CYS A 88 -15.97 3.21 25.12
CA CYS A 88 -15.05 2.70 24.10
C CYS A 88 -13.67 3.32 24.35
N PHE A 89 -12.62 2.49 24.40
CA PHE A 89 -11.25 2.96 24.53
C PHE A 89 -10.61 3.04 23.16
N ARG A 90 -10.02 4.20 22.84
CA ARG A 90 -9.13 4.36 21.70
C ARG A 90 -7.71 4.11 22.17
N VAL A 91 -7.07 3.09 21.62
CA VAL A 91 -5.67 2.79 21.91
C VAL A 91 -4.83 3.34 20.76
N PRO A 92 -3.98 4.35 21.02
CA PRO A 92 -3.06 4.86 20.02
C PRO A 92 -2.09 3.77 19.57
N THR A 93 -1.89 3.65 18.27
CA THR A 93 -1.06 2.58 17.72
C THR A 93 0.38 3.06 17.52
N TYR A 94 1.23 2.85 18.52
CA TYR A 94 2.65 3.26 18.47
C TYR A 94 3.58 2.26 17.78
N THR A 95 3.07 1.09 17.39
CA THR A 95 3.85 0.03 16.74
C THR A 95 3.25 -0.33 15.40
N ASP A 96 4.10 -0.58 14.42
CA ASP A 96 3.66 -1.04 13.09
C ASP A 96 3.05 -2.45 13.20
N GLY A 97 1.74 -2.54 12.95
CA GLY A 97 0.95 -3.76 12.96
C GLY A 97 0.32 -4.06 11.59
N GLY A 98 -0.10 -5.31 11.37
CA GLY A 98 -0.83 -5.70 10.16
C GLY A 98 -0.15 -5.26 8.86
N MET A 99 -0.94 -4.63 7.97
CA MET A 99 -0.49 -4.22 6.63
C MET A 99 0.63 -3.18 6.65
N ARG A 100 0.65 -2.28 7.65
CA ARG A 100 1.75 -1.32 7.84
C ARG A 100 3.10 -2.03 8.00
N ARG A 101 3.13 -3.14 8.75
CA ARG A 101 4.33 -3.96 8.92
C ARG A 101 4.71 -4.70 7.64
N ALA A 102 3.73 -5.24 6.93
CA ALA A 102 3.95 -5.90 5.64
C ALA A 102 4.57 -4.94 4.63
N LEU A 103 4.02 -3.73 4.49
CA LEU A 103 4.55 -2.68 3.62
C LEU A 103 5.97 -2.27 4.00
N ASN A 104 6.27 -2.05 5.28
CA ASN A 104 7.64 -1.74 5.69
C ASN A 104 8.64 -2.84 5.29
N ARG A 105 8.27 -4.12 5.41
CA ARG A 105 9.13 -5.24 5.00
C ARG A 105 9.30 -5.26 3.48
N ALA A 106 8.20 -5.16 2.74
CA ALA A 106 8.21 -5.13 1.28
C ALA A 106 9.08 -3.99 0.74
N MET A 107 8.87 -2.75 1.21
CA MET A 107 9.64 -1.59 0.78
C MET A 107 11.12 -1.70 1.15
N LYS A 108 11.44 -2.31 2.30
CA LYS A 108 12.83 -2.59 2.67
C LYS A 108 13.45 -3.65 1.75
N ASN A 109 12.74 -4.73 1.46
CA ASN A 109 13.19 -5.79 0.56
C ASN A 109 13.42 -5.23 -0.86
N LEU A 110 12.47 -4.45 -1.38
CA LEU A 110 12.61 -3.73 -2.64
C LEU A 110 13.81 -2.77 -2.61
N GLY A 111 14.02 -2.04 -1.53
CA GLY A 111 15.20 -1.18 -1.39
C GLY A 111 16.55 -1.93 -1.43
N MET A 112 16.60 -3.17 -0.95
CA MET A 112 17.82 -3.98 -0.86
C MET A 112 18.07 -4.86 -2.09
N SER A 113 17.02 -5.32 -2.77
CA SER A 113 17.12 -6.26 -3.89
C SER A 113 17.13 -5.53 -5.24
N LYS A 114 18.29 -5.52 -5.90
CA LYS A 114 18.38 -5.00 -7.28
C LYS A 114 17.47 -5.78 -8.24
N LYS A 115 17.44 -7.10 -8.13
CA LYS A 115 16.59 -7.96 -8.95
C LYS A 115 15.11 -7.59 -8.84
N LEU A 116 14.61 -7.46 -7.60
CA LEU A 116 13.20 -7.09 -7.35
C LEU A 116 12.88 -5.68 -7.88
N ARG A 117 13.84 -4.76 -7.78
CA ARG A 117 13.73 -3.41 -8.35
C ARG A 117 13.62 -3.40 -9.86
N ASP A 118 14.49 -4.16 -10.53
CA ASP A 118 14.51 -4.26 -11.99
C ASP A 118 13.20 -4.91 -12.48
N GLU A 119 12.73 -5.97 -11.81
CA GLU A 119 11.45 -6.64 -12.09
C GLU A 119 10.23 -5.73 -11.86
N ALA A 120 10.27 -4.89 -10.82
CA ALA A 120 9.21 -3.93 -10.53
C ALA A 120 9.30 -2.62 -11.36
N GLY A 121 10.37 -2.44 -12.14
CA GLY A 121 10.64 -1.20 -12.88
C GLY A 121 10.93 0.01 -11.97
N ILE A 122 11.47 -0.23 -10.76
CA ILE A 122 11.72 0.79 -9.74
C ILE A 122 13.21 1.02 -9.57
N ARG A 123 13.66 2.25 -9.76
CA ARG A 123 15.05 2.66 -9.53
C ARG A 123 15.37 2.85 -8.04
N LEU A 124 14.47 3.52 -7.32
CA LEU A 124 14.72 3.97 -5.96
C LEU A 124 13.46 3.89 -5.11
N VAL A 125 13.64 3.49 -3.85
CA VAL A 125 12.59 3.46 -2.82
C VAL A 125 12.99 4.44 -1.73
N GLU A 126 12.19 5.49 -1.54
CA GLU A 126 12.40 6.49 -0.49
C GLU A 126 11.20 6.52 0.44
N LYS A 127 11.46 6.55 1.74
CA LYS A 127 10.42 6.77 2.76
C LYS A 127 10.45 8.24 3.15
N THR A 128 9.51 9.01 2.60
CA THR A 128 9.48 10.47 2.78
C THR A 128 8.79 10.89 4.07
N GLU A 129 7.86 10.08 4.58
CA GLU A 129 7.17 10.32 5.84
C GLU A 129 7.11 9.05 6.68
N ASN A 130 7.30 9.19 8.00
CA ASN A 130 7.24 8.08 8.94
C ASN A 130 6.79 8.52 10.34
N THR A 131 5.49 8.53 10.56
CA THR A 131 4.86 8.68 11.86
C THR A 131 4.16 7.38 12.27
N PRO A 132 3.72 7.24 13.54
CA PRO A 132 2.96 6.07 13.98
C PRO A 132 1.64 5.86 13.23
N GLU A 133 0.99 6.96 12.79
CA GLU A 133 -0.31 6.94 12.11
C GLU A 133 -0.18 6.95 10.60
N HIS A 134 0.93 7.46 10.06
CA HIS A 134 1.07 7.79 8.66
C HIS A 134 2.48 7.52 8.14
N ALA A 135 2.56 7.00 6.93
CA ALA A 135 3.82 6.97 6.21
C ALA A 135 3.64 6.93 4.71
N VAL A 136 4.65 7.46 4.05
CA VAL A 136 4.67 7.60 2.60
C VAL A 136 5.97 7.04 2.08
N TRP A 137 5.86 6.25 1.03
CA TRP A 137 6.97 5.86 0.19
C TRP A 137 6.80 6.43 -1.21
N VAL A 138 7.91 6.85 -1.78
CA VAL A 138 8.03 7.26 -3.18
C VAL A 138 8.91 6.24 -3.87
N LEU A 139 8.34 5.55 -4.86
CA LEU A 139 9.03 4.56 -5.69
C LEU A 139 9.34 5.22 -7.03
N THR A 140 10.58 5.67 -7.22
CA THR A 140 10.98 6.29 -8.48
C THR A 140 11.15 5.22 -9.55
N ARG A 141 10.52 5.39 -10.70
CA ARG A 141 10.59 4.46 -11.83
C ARG A 141 11.96 4.54 -12.52
N ILE A 142 12.37 3.46 -13.16
CA ILE A 142 13.53 3.49 -14.07
C ILE A 142 13.13 4.36 -15.27
N PRO A 143 13.93 5.37 -15.65
CA PRO A 143 13.65 6.16 -16.84
C PRO A 143 13.66 5.24 -18.05
N VAL A 144 12.55 5.22 -18.79
CA VAL A 144 12.52 4.65 -20.13
C VAL A 144 13.23 5.67 -20.99
N TYR A 145 14.49 5.42 -21.32
CA TYR A 145 15.12 6.12 -22.43
C TYR A 145 14.51 5.49 -23.68
N ASP A 146 13.69 6.25 -24.40
CA ASP A 146 13.37 5.90 -25.78
C ASP A 146 14.69 5.97 -26.54
N GLU A 147 15.28 4.82 -26.85
CA GLU A 147 16.30 4.70 -27.88
C GLU A 147 15.57 4.99 -29.21
N GLU A 148 15.44 6.27 -29.54
CA GLU A 148 15.22 6.71 -30.92
C GLU A 148 16.52 6.45 -31.69
N ASP A 149 16.61 5.27 -32.32
CA ASP A 149 17.52 4.98 -33.45
C ASP A 149 16.80 5.27 -34.78
#